data_AF-A0A061QJY8-F1
#
_entry.id   AF-A0A061QJY8-F1
#
_cell.length_a   1.000
_cell.length_b   1.000
_cell.length_c   1.000
_cell.angle_alpha   90.00
_cell.angle_beta   90.00
_cell.angle_gamma   90.00
#
_symmetry.space_group_name_H-M   'P 1'
#
loop_
_entity.id
_entity.type
_entity.pdbx_description
1 polymer ?
#
loop_
_entity_poly.entity_id
_entity_poly.type
_entity_poly.pdbx_seq_one_letter_code
_entity_poly.pdbx_strand_id
1 'polypeptide(L)'
;MRRKRTGADFGFPRWGGYGRDSDAVHVRMCDFHGCNEAGEHPAPKSTRTNDRWYFCERHAADYNRNWNFFAGMSDEAVHDYMRREQEQDGATGYRQSQAFSWGGTPDADGLTRAERDAFDVLDLEPVATGEEIKSRFRSLAKQYHPDRNPGDKEAAVMFHQVRVAYDVLKPRIAEGV
;
A
#
# COMPACT_ATOMS: atom_id res chain seq x y z
N MET A 1 18.32 51.49 -9.60
CA MET A 1 17.75 50.16 -9.27
C MET A 1 17.59 49.36 -10.55
N ARG A 2 18.46 48.37 -10.81
CA ARG A 2 18.36 47.47 -11.98
C ARG A 2 17.49 46.28 -11.60
N ARG A 3 16.32 46.11 -12.25
CA ARG A 3 15.49 44.90 -12.09
C ARG A 3 16.24 43.73 -12.74
N LYS A 4 16.40 42.63 -12.00
CA LYS A 4 16.96 41.38 -12.54
C LYS A 4 16.03 40.86 -13.64
N ARG A 5 16.63 40.42 -14.77
CA ARG A 5 15.92 39.78 -15.88
C ARG A 5 15.32 38.47 -15.38
N THR A 6 14.01 38.29 -15.45
CA THR A 6 13.35 37.01 -15.21
C THR A 6 13.82 36.01 -16.26
N GLY A 7 14.27 34.85 -15.80
CA GLY A 7 14.84 33.75 -16.59
C GLY A 7 13.94 33.25 -17.71
N ALA A 8 14.60 32.64 -18.69
CA ALA A 8 14.11 32.26 -20.02
C ALA A 8 13.11 31.08 -20.00
N ASP A 9 11.96 31.24 -19.35
CA ASP A 9 11.00 30.14 -19.15
C ASP A 9 9.56 30.53 -19.51
N PHE A 10 9.36 31.20 -20.65
CA PHE A 10 8.03 31.54 -21.18
C PHE A 10 7.68 30.69 -22.43
N GLY A 11 7.42 29.40 -22.23
CA GLY A 11 6.87 28.50 -23.26
C GLY A 11 6.64 27.07 -22.76
N PHE A 12 5.50 26.47 -23.11
CA PHE A 12 5.08 25.11 -22.79
C PHE A 12 5.62 24.12 -23.85
N PRO A 13 6.07 22.87 -23.53
CA PRO A 13 6.19 22.19 -22.23
C PRO A 13 7.44 22.60 -21.42
N ARG A 14 7.24 22.94 -20.15
CA ARG A 14 8.30 23.39 -19.21
C ARG A 14 9.04 22.20 -18.58
N TRP A 15 10.09 21.72 -19.22
CA TRP A 15 11.16 21.00 -18.51
C TRP A 15 12.43 21.79 -18.78
N GLY A 16 12.78 22.66 -17.82
CA GLY A 16 13.99 23.47 -17.88
C GLY A 16 15.23 22.62 -18.11
N GLY A 17 16.28 23.21 -18.68
CA GLY A 17 17.51 22.50 -19.02
C GLY A 17 18.05 21.68 -17.85
N TYR A 18 18.45 20.44 -18.12
CA TYR A 18 19.11 19.55 -17.15
C TYR A 18 20.50 20.10 -16.82
N GLY A 19 20.54 21.12 -15.98
CA GLY A 19 21.73 21.66 -15.34
C GLY A 19 21.35 22.00 -13.93
N ARG A 20 21.34 20.99 -13.04
CA ARG A 20 21.19 21.24 -11.61
C ARG A 20 22.48 21.88 -11.16
N ASP A 21 22.49 23.21 -11.01
CA ASP A 21 23.41 23.88 -10.11
C ASP A 21 23.29 23.14 -8.77
N SER A 22 24.31 22.36 -8.40
CA SER A 22 24.36 21.71 -7.10
C SER A 22 24.74 22.79 -6.09
N ASP A 23 23.75 23.56 -5.65
CA ASP A 23 23.89 24.38 -4.45
C ASP A 23 24.44 23.50 -3.31
N ALA A 24 25.38 24.03 -2.54
CA ALA A 24 25.95 23.34 -1.40
C ALA A 24 24.84 22.95 -0.41
N VAL A 25 24.59 21.65 -0.25
CA VAL A 25 23.59 21.11 0.69
C VAL A 25 23.96 21.57 2.09
N HIS A 26 23.14 22.44 2.67
CA HIS A 26 23.29 22.85 4.06
C HIS A 26 22.92 21.67 4.97
N VAL A 27 23.93 20.94 5.43
CA VAL A 27 23.76 19.90 6.46
C VAL A 27 23.52 20.59 7.80
N ARG A 28 22.30 20.48 8.33
CA ARG A 28 21.99 20.88 9.70
C ARG A 28 22.50 19.82 10.65
N MET A 29 23.08 20.21 11.77
CA MET A 29 23.53 19.28 12.80
C MET A 29 22.35 18.86 13.69
N CYS A 30 22.47 17.67 14.28
CA CYS A 30 21.54 17.17 15.28
C CYS A 30 21.48 18.11 16.49
N ASP A 31 20.27 18.47 16.92
CA ASP A 31 20.05 19.37 18.06
C ASP A 31 20.21 18.67 19.43
N PHE A 32 20.49 17.36 19.46
CA PHE A 32 20.68 16.60 20.70
C PHE A 32 22.04 16.92 21.35
N HIS A 33 22.04 17.15 22.68
CA HIS A 33 23.24 17.51 23.43
C HIS A 33 24.38 16.51 23.23
N GLY A 34 25.51 16.98 22.68
CA GLY A 34 26.71 16.17 22.46
C GLY A 34 26.68 15.28 21.21
N CYS A 35 25.68 15.42 20.34
CA CYS A 35 25.63 14.72 19.06
C CYS A 35 26.18 15.59 17.91
N ASN A 36 27.03 15.01 17.06
CA ASN A 36 27.59 15.69 15.87
C ASN A 36 27.11 15.06 14.54
N GLU A 37 26.07 14.22 14.58
CA GLU A 37 25.49 13.58 13.39
C GLU A 37 24.59 14.57 12.62
N ALA A 38 24.27 14.26 11.36
CA ALA A 38 23.38 15.09 10.53
C ALA A 38 21.93 15.05 11.06
N GLY A 39 21.31 16.22 11.18
CA GLY A 39 19.93 16.42 11.64
C GLY A 39 18.94 16.37 10.48
N GLU A 40 18.71 15.19 9.91
CA GLU A 40 17.84 14.99 8.75
C GLU A 40 16.36 14.77 9.12
N HIS A 41 16.08 14.42 10.38
CA HIS A 41 14.74 14.05 10.83
C HIS A 41 14.11 15.17 11.67
N PRO A 42 13.16 15.94 11.12
CA PRO A 42 12.46 16.97 11.87
C PRO A 42 11.44 16.34 12.83
N ALA A 43 11.44 16.80 14.08
CA ALA A 43 10.52 16.36 15.13
C ALA A 43 9.76 17.56 15.75
N PRO A 44 8.45 17.46 16.01
CA PRO A 44 7.64 18.58 16.49
C PRO A 44 7.98 18.93 17.95
N LYS A 45 8.28 20.19 18.29
CA LYS A 45 8.60 20.57 19.69
C LYS A 45 7.40 20.48 20.62
N SER A 46 6.22 20.79 20.11
CA SER A 46 4.94 20.74 20.82
C SER A 46 3.82 20.45 19.81
N THR A 47 2.68 19.96 20.28
CA THR A 47 1.50 19.74 19.43
C THR A 47 0.82 21.05 19.00
N ARG A 48 1.11 22.17 19.69
CA ARG A 48 0.45 23.47 19.50
C ARG A 48 1.26 24.48 18.69
N THR A 49 2.58 24.29 18.61
CA THR A 49 3.49 25.24 17.94
C THR A 49 4.14 24.59 16.72
N ASN A 50 4.36 25.39 15.69
CA ASN A 50 5.00 24.96 14.45
C ASN A 50 6.54 24.89 14.56
N ASP A 51 7.08 24.76 15.76
CA ASP A 51 8.53 24.70 15.95
C ASP A 51 9.01 23.26 15.84
N ARG A 52 10.21 23.06 15.28
CA ARG A 52 10.81 21.72 15.06
C ARG A 52 12.21 21.61 15.65
N TRP A 53 12.51 20.45 16.22
CA TRP A 53 13.86 19.95 16.46
C TRP A 53 14.34 19.19 15.23
N TYR A 54 15.64 19.15 14.99
CA TYR A 54 16.27 18.36 13.93
C TYR A 54 17.19 17.32 14.56
N PHE A 55 16.84 16.04 14.43
CA PHE A 55 17.59 14.94 15.02
C PHE A 55 18.22 14.04 13.94
N CYS A 56 19.26 13.33 14.31
CA CYS A 56 19.75 12.17 13.57
C CYS A 56 18.77 10.99 13.74
N GLU A 57 18.92 9.94 12.92
CA GLU A 57 18.05 8.76 12.93
C GLU A 57 17.89 8.16 14.34
N ARG A 58 19.00 8.01 15.08
CA ARG A 58 19.00 7.45 16.44
C ARG A 58 18.17 8.30 17.41
N HIS A 59 18.42 9.60 17.47
CA HIS A 59 17.71 10.47 18.40
C HIS A 59 16.27 10.77 17.96
N ALA A 60 15.96 10.70 16.67
CA ALA A 60 14.59 10.75 16.19
C ALA A 60 13.78 9.55 16.69
N ALA A 61 14.39 8.35 16.68
CA ALA A 61 13.77 7.16 17.26
C ALA A 61 13.58 7.28 18.78
N ASP A 62 14.59 7.77 19.52
CA ASP A 62 14.48 8.05 20.96
C ASP A 62 13.36 9.05 21.27
N TYR A 63 13.30 10.14 20.49
CA TYR A 63 12.28 11.17 20.61
C TYR A 63 10.89 10.60 20.40
N ASN A 64 10.68 9.84 19.33
CA ASN A 64 9.39 9.24 18.99
C ASN A 64 8.93 8.25 20.06
N ARG A 65 9.85 7.44 20.62
CA ARG A 65 9.53 6.51 21.71
C ARG A 65 9.06 7.23 22.98
N ASN A 66 9.61 8.42 23.25
CA ASN A 66 9.27 9.21 24.43
C ASN A 66 8.18 10.26 24.15
N TRP A 67 7.69 10.37 22.91
CA TRP A 67 6.73 11.40 22.54
C TRP A 67 5.33 11.05 23.01
N ASN A 68 4.87 11.76 24.04
CA ASN A 68 3.50 11.67 24.52
C ASN A 68 2.64 12.75 23.84
N PHE A 69 1.90 12.37 22.80
CA PHE A 69 0.99 13.29 22.08
C PHE A 69 -0.03 13.97 23.02
N PHE A 70 -0.47 13.26 24.06
CA PHE A 70 -1.44 13.73 25.05
C PHE A 70 -0.82 14.50 26.22
N ALA A 71 0.48 14.80 26.18
CA ALA A 71 1.14 15.56 27.25
C ALA A 71 0.45 16.94 27.43
N GLY A 72 -0.23 17.11 28.57
CA GLY A 72 -0.96 18.34 28.92
C GLY A 72 -2.41 18.42 28.45
N MET A 73 -3.02 17.33 28.00
CA MET A 73 -4.49 17.19 27.93
C MET A 73 -5.02 16.54 29.22
N SER A 74 -6.25 16.87 29.62
CA SER A 74 -6.92 16.17 30.72
C SER A 74 -7.31 14.76 30.29
N ASP A 75 -7.36 13.84 31.24
CA ASP A 75 -7.75 12.43 30.99
C ASP A 75 -9.12 12.33 30.30
N GLU A 76 -10.06 13.23 30.63
CA GLU A 76 -11.37 13.33 29.97
C GLU A 76 -11.26 13.74 28.50
N ALA A 77 -10.40 14.71 28.17
CA ALA A 77 -10.18 15.15 26.79
C ALA A 77 -9.44 14.08 25.97
N VAL A 78 -8.53 13.33 26.60
CA VAL A 78 -7.88 12.16 25.99
C VAL A 78 -8.91 11.09 25.67
N HIS A 79 -9.81 10.77 26.61
CA HIS A 79 -10.86 9.77 26.41
C HIS A 79 -11.90 10.18 25.36
N ASP A 80 -12.30 11.44 25.30
CA ASP A 80 -13.17 11.96 24.25
C ASP A 80 -12.50 11.94 22.87
N TYR A 81 -11.20 12.25 22.81
CA TYR A 81 -10.41 12.13 21.58
C TYR A 81 -10.35 10.67 21.11
N MET A 82 -10.01 9.73 22.01
CA MET A 82 -10.00 8.30 21.71
C MET A 82 -11.37 7.77 21.30
N ARG A 83 -12.47 8.22 21.94
CA ARG A 83 -13.84 7.82 21.59
C ARG A 83 -14.21 8.33 20.19
N ARG A 84 -13.92 9.58 19.89
CA ARG A 84 -14.20 10.18 18.57
C ARG A 84 -13.38 9.55 17.46
N GLU A 85 -12.13 9.17 17.72
CA GLU A 85 -11.33 8.39 16.77
C GLU A 85 -11.92 6.99 16.56
N GLN A 86 -12.27 6.26 17.62
CA GLN A 86 -12.93 4.94 17.48
C GLN A 86 -14.27 5.03 16.74
N GLU A 87 -15.05 6.09 16.97
CA GLU A 87 -16.30 6.37 16.25
C GLU A 87 -16.03 6.75 14.78
N GLN A 88 -14.97 7.49 14.48
CA GLN A 88 -14.54 7.81 13.12
C GLN A 88 -13.96 6.60 12.39
N ASP A 89 -13.16 5.76 13.03
CA ASP A 89 -12.68 4.49 12.46
C ASP A 89 -13.85 3.53 12.17
N GLY A 90 -14.92 3.61 12.97
CA GLY A 90 -16.17 2.88 12.73
C GLY A 90 -17.06 3.50 11.63
N ALA A 91 -17.05 4.82 11.45
CA ALA A 91 -17.99 5.56 10.57
C ALA A 91 -17.38 6.04 9.25
N THR A 92 -16.08 6.31 9.19
CA THR A 92 -15.34 6.74 7.99
C THR A 92 -14.50 5.60 7.46
N GLY A 93 -15.10 4.72 6.65
CA GLY A 93 -14.52 4.11 5.43
C GLY A 93 -13.14 3.42 5.43
N TYR A 94 -12.36 3.44 6.51
CA TYR A 94 -11.09 2.73 6.67
C TYR A 94 -11.40 1.42 7.40
N ARG A 95 -12.21 0.58 6.75
CA ARG A 95 -12.16 -0.86 7.02
C ARG A 95 -10.73 -1.26 6.75
N GLN A 96 -9.96 -1.40 7.83
CA GLN A 96 -8.54 -1.69 7.89
C GLN A 96 -8.17 -2.61 6.72
N SER A 97 -7.74 -2.00 5.62
CA SER A 97 -7.21 -2.74 4.52
C SER A 97 -5.82 -3.15 4.99
N GLN A 98 -5.76 -4.28 5.70
CA GLN A 98 -4.60 -5.16 5.70
C GLN A 98 -4.40 -5.75 4.29
N ALA A 99 -4.49 -4.88 3.27
CA ALA A 99 -4.29 -5.12 1.85
C ALA A 99 -2.93 -4.56 1.40
N PHE A 100 -1.98 -4.43 2.34
CA PHE A 100 -0.57 -4.14 2.06
C PHE A 100 0.37 -5.28 2.48
N SER A 101 -0.16 -6.45 2.86
CA SER A 101 0.52 -7.70 2.56
C SER A 101 0.02 -8.16 1.20
N TRP A 102 0.94 -8.55 0.32
CA TRP A 102 0.69 -9.04 -1.04
C TRP A 102 -0.08 -10.38 -1.00
N GLY A 103 -1.35 -10.32 -0.62
CA GLY A 103 -2.19 -11.45 -0.24
C GLY A 103 -3.10 -10.99 0.89
N GLY A 104 -4.31 -10.54 0.54
CA GLY A 104 -5.28 -10.02 1.51
C GLY A 104 -5.50 -10.97 2.69
N THR A 105 -5.93 -10.44 3.83
CA THR A 105 -6.27 -11.25 5.01
C THR A 105 -7.22 -12.38 4.59
N PRO A 106 -6.83 -13.65 4.81
CA PRO A 106 -7.72 -14.76 4.56
C PRO A 106 -9.00 -14.56 5.36
N ASP A 107 -10.12 -14.80 4.72
CA ASP A 107 -11.43 -14.84 5.38
C ASP A 107 -11.47 -16.01 6.40
N ALA A 108 -12.61 -16.20 7.09
CA ALA A 108 -12.79 -17.26 8.09
C ALA A 108 -12.42 -18.68 7.58
N ASP A 109 -12.55 -18.91 6.26
CA ASP A 109 -12.25 -20.19 5.63
C ASP A 109 -10.79 -20.33 5.17
N GLY A 110 -9.91 -19.36 5.48
CA GLY A 110 -8.50 -19.40 5.07
C GLY A 110 -8.26 -19.15 3.58
N LEU A 111 -9.28 -18.66 2.85
CA LEU A 111 -9.19 -18.30 1.44
C LEU A 111 -9.08 -16.79 1.27
N THR A 112 -8.21 -16.37 0.36
CA THR A 112 -8.19 -15.00 -0.15
C THR A 112 -9.35 -14.78 -1.11
N ARG A 113 -9.78 -13.52 -1.27
CA ARG A 113 -10.85 -13.15 -2.20
C ARG A 113 -10.61 -13.66 -3.63
N ALA A 114 -9.36 -13.57 -4.11
CA ALA A 114 -9.00 -14.03 -5.45
C ALA A 114 -9.10 -15.55 -5.60
N GLU A 115 -8.79 -16.32 -4.55
CA GLU A 115 -8.96 -17.77 -4.57
C GLU A 115 -10.44 -18.16 -4.60
N ARG A 116 -11.31 -17.46 -3.86
CA ARG A 116 -12.76 -17.67 -3.93
C ARG A 116 -13.31 -17.42 -5.33
N ASP A 117 -12.99 -16.26 -5.90
CA ASP A 117 -13.40 -15.91 -7.27
C ASP A 117 -12.87 -16.96 -8.27
N ALA A 118 -11.69 -17.54 -8.04
CA ALA A 118 -11.13 -18.60 -8.88
C ALA A 118 -11.88 -19.95 -8.76
N PHE A 119 -12.32 -20.34 -7.55
CA PHE A 119 -13.17 -21.51 -7.35
C PHE A 119 -14.53 -21.32 -8.04
N ASP A 120 -15.12 -20.14 -7.93
CA ASP A 120 -16.40 -19.80 -8.59
C ASP A 120 -16.29 -19.87 -10.12
N VAL A 121 -15.20 -19.36 -10.70
CA VAL A 121 -14.96 -19.42 -12.17
C VAL A 121 -14.79 -20.85 -12.67
N LEU A 122 -14.22 -21.74 -11.85
CA LEU A 122 -14.07 -23.16 -12.19
C LEU A 122 -15.29 -24.02 -11.85
N ASP A 123 -16.34 -23.42 -11.27
CA ASP A 123 -17.55 -24.09 -10.80
C ASP A 123 -17.21 -25.23 -9.81
N LEU A 124 -16.39 -24.88 -8.80
CA LEU A 124 -15.89 -25.77 -7.77
C LEU A 124 -16.17 -25.22 -6.38
N GLU A 125 -16.37 -26.12 -5.42
CA GLU A 125 -16.43 -25.74 -4.02
C GLU A 125 -15.02 -25.44 -3.47
N PRO A 126 -14.90 -24.54 -2.47
CA PRO A 126 -13.61 -24.17 -1.87
C PRO A 126 -12.94 -25.29 -1.04
N VAL A 127 -13.52 -26.49 -1.04
CA VAL A 127 -12.99 -27.73 -0.45
C VAL A 127 -12.45 -28.71 -1.51
N ALA A 128 -12.49 -28.33 -2.80
CA ALA A 128 -12.09 -29.20 -3.89
C ALA A 128 -10.59 -29.55 -3.83
N THR A 129 -10.30 -30.83 -4.09
CA THR A 129 -8.94 -31.37 -4.13
C THR A 129 -8.16 -30.88 -5.35
N GLY A 130 -6.83 -30.94 -5.29
CA GLY A 130 -5.97 -30.54 -6.42
C GLY A 130 -6.20 -31.34 -7.71
N GLU A 131 -6.75 -32.56 -7.61
CA GLU A 131 -7.12 -33.39 -8.78
C GLU A 131 -8.40 -32.89 -9.45
N GLU A 132 -9.39 -32.50 -8.67
CA GLU A 132 -10.67 -31.95 -9.14
C GLU A 132 -10.45 -30.63 -9.87
N ILE A 133 -9.61 -29.75 -9.32
CA ILE A 133 -9.23 -28.47 -9.96
C ILE A 133 -8.62 -28.72 -11.35
N LYS A 134 -7.69 -29.68 -11.47
CA LYS A 134 -7.08 -30.03 -12.77
C LYS A 134 -8.09 -30.63 -13.74
N SER A 135 -8.98 -31.49 -13.25
CA SER A 135 -10.01 -32.15 -14.07
C SER A 135 -11.01 -31.12 -14.65
N ARG A 136 -11.48 -30.18 -13.82
CA ARG A 136 -12.37 -29.10 -14.25
C ARG A 136 -11.70 -28.14 -15.21
N PHE A 137 -10.47 -27.72 -14.92
CA PHE A 137 -9.70 -26.88 -15.83
C PHE A 137 -9.58 -27.51 -17.23
N ARG A 138 -9.23 -28.81 -17.34
CA ARG A 138 -9.15 -29.50 -18.64
C ARG A 138 -10.50 -29.55 -19.36
N SER A 139 -11.58 -29.76 -18.60
CA SER A 139 -12.93 -29.84 -19.15
C SER A 139 -13.41 -28.48 -19.70
N LEU A 140 -13.17 -27.39 -18.96
CA LEU A 140 -13.51 -26.03 -19.37
C LEU A 140 -12.60 -25.53 -20.49
N ALA A 141 -11.30 -25.81 -20.43
CA ALA A 141 -10.35 -25.49 -21.49
C ALA A 141 -10.73 -26.18 -22.81
N LYS A 142 -11.17 -27.44 -22.77
CA LYS A 142 -11.67 -28.14 -23.96
C LYS A 142 -12.96 -27.53 -24.48
N GLN A 143 -13.84 -27.02 -23.61
CA GLN A 143 -15.10 -26.40 -24.02
C GLN A 143 -14.88 -25.04 -24.70
N TYR A 144 -14.01 -24.20 -24.12
CA TYR A 144 -13.78 -22.82 -24.58
C TYR A 144 -12.53 -22.66 -25.47
N HIS A 145 -11.91 -23.75 -25.93
CA HIS A 145 -10.70 -23.68 -26.75
C HIS A 145 -10.94 -22.90 -28.06
N PRO A 146 -10.02 -22.01 -28.48
CA PRO A 146 -10.16 -21.25 -29.72
C PRO A 146 -10.29 -22.14 -30.96
N ASP A 147 -9.62 -23.30 -31.00
CA ASP A 147 -9.76 -24.26 -32.12
C ASP A 147 -11.18 -24.82 -32.26
N ARG A 148 -11.93 -24.98 -31.15
CA ARG A 148 -13.31 -25.49 -31.19
C ARG A 148 -14.32 -24.38 -31.40
N ASN A 149 -14.02 -23.16 -30.96
CA ASN A 149 -14.87 -21.98 -31.12
C ASN A 149 -14.14 -20.88 -31.89
N PRO A 150 -13.86 -21.08 -33.19
CA PRO A 150 -13.18 -20.06 -33.99
C PRO A 150 -14.08 -18.81 -34.14
N GLY A 151 -13.56 -17.65 -33.73
CA GLY A 151 -14.22 -16.35 -33.90
C GLY A 151 -15.22 -15.97 -32.82
N ASP A 152 -15.42 -16.80 -31.79
CA ASP A 152 -16.29 -16.48 -30.66
C ASP A 152 -15.53 -15.67 -29.59
N LYS A 153 -15.98 -14.43 -29.36
CA LYS A 153 -15.38 -13.51 -28.38
C LYS A 153 -15.73 -13.90 -26.95
N GLU A 154 -16.91 -14.47 -26.72
CA GLU A 154 -17.36 -14.87 -25.39
C GLU A 154 -16.54 -16.07 -24.90
N ALA A 155 -16.37 -17.08 -25.76
CA ALA A 155 -15.50 -18.22 -25.48
C ALA A 155 -14.05 -17.78 -25.17
N ALA A 156 -13.53 -16.78 -25.87
CA ALA A 156 -12.19 -16.25 -25.61
C ALA A 156 -12.06 -15.59 -24.23
N VAL A 157 -13.08 -14.83 -23.80
CA VAL A 157 -13.12 -14.22 -22.46
C VAL A 157 -13.21 -15.30 -21.37
N MET A 158 -14.11 -16.28 -21.54
CA MET A 158 -14.27 -17.38 -20.60
C MET A 158 -12.99 -18.22 -20.49
N PHE A 159 -12.33 -18.52 -21.61
CA PHE A 159 -11.05 -19.23 -21.62
C PHE A 159 -9.95 -18.46 -20.87
N HIS A 160 -9.91 -17.13 -21.03
CA HIS A 160 -8.97 -16.29 -20.29
C HIS A 160 -9.25 -16.33 -18.78
N GLN A 161 -10.52 -16.20 -18.37
CA GLN A 161 -10.90 -16.28 -16.95
C GLN A 161 -10.53 -17.63 -16.33
N VAL A 162 -10.83 -18.74 -17.02
CA VAL A 162 -10.48 -20.10 -16.57
C VAL A 162 -8.97 -20.28 -16.40
N ARG A 163 -8.17 -19.70 -17.31
CA ARG A 163 -6.71 -19.72 -17.20
C ARG A 163 -6.21 -18.93 -15.99
N VAL A 164 -6.70 -17.72 -15.81
CA VAL A 164 -6.33 -16.86 -14.67
C VAL A 164 -6.70 -17.54 -13.34
N ALA A 165 -7.90 -18.12 -13.26
CA ALA A 165 -8.34 -18.86 -12.08
C ALA A 165 -7.41 -20.04 -11.74
N TYR A 166 -6.99 -20.82 -12.75
CA TYR A 166 -6.05 -21.92 -12.54
C TYR A 166 -4.67 -21.44 -12.05
N ASP A 167 -4.18 -20.31 -12.56
CA ASP A 167 -2.90 -19.74 -12.12
C ASP A 167 -2.94 -19.30 -10.65
N VAL A 168 -4.08 -18.78 -10.17
CA VAL A 168 -4.30 -18.40 -8.76
C VAL A 168 -4.34 -19.63 -7.85
N LEU A 169 -4.93 -20.74 -8.29
CA LEU A 169 -5.05 -21.97 -7.50
C LEU A 169 -3.84 -22.91 -7.60
N LYS A 170 -2.89 -22.61 -8.50
CA LYS A 170 -1.63 -23.36 -8.66
C LYS A 170 -0.84 -23.56 -7.35
N PRO A 171 -0.66 -22.57 -6.45
CA PRO A 171 -0.02 -22.79 -5.15
C PRO A 171 -0.75 -23.84 -4.30
N ARG A 172 -2.09 -23.81 -4.22
CA ARG A 172 -2.91 -24.79 -3.48
C ARG A 172 -2.73 -26.21 -3.99
N ILE A 173 -2.61 -26.37 -5.32
CA ILE A 173 -2.35 -27.66 -5.96
C ILE A 173 -0.97 -28.21 -5.55
N ALA A 174 0.03 -27.35 -5.37
CA ALA A 174 1.38 -27.75 -4.99
C ALA A 174 1.48 -28.10 -3.50
N GLU A 175 0.67 -27.46 -2.65
CA GLU A 175 0.63 -27.68 -1.20
C GLU A 175 -0.10 -28.96 -0.79
N GLY A 176 -0.82 -29.61 -1.73
CA GLY A 176 -1.34 -30.97 -1.55
C GLY A 176 -2.36 -31.10 -0.42
N VAL A 177 -3.36 -30.20 -0.42
CA VAL A 177 -4.59 -30.37 0.39
C VAL A 177 -5.40 -31.55 -0.14
#